data_AF-A0AAU1KD70-F1
#
_entry.id   AF-A0AAU1KD70-F1
#
_cell.length_a   1.000
_cell.length_b   1.000
_cell.length_c   1.000
_cell.angle_alpha   90.00
_cell.angle_beta   90.00
_cell.angle_gamma   90.00
#
_symmetry.space_group_name_H-M   'P 1'
#
loop_
_entity.id
_entity.type
_entity.pdbx_description
1 polymer ?
#
loop_
_entity_poly.entity_id
_entity_poly.type
_entity_poly.pdbx_seq_one_letter_code
_entity_poly.pdbx_strand_id
1 'polypeptide(L)'
;MGDASGPKVAAAGPSDVPGILAVLAAAYAPYAEEFRPTALGRTAGAVRGELPHWLVARAGGRAVGCVLQYPEDGSYTFCFLATEPGLRGRGIGSALVDAVVRRAAAAGCREVRIALRTSLAANTAFFTKRGFRRVAPFRPDTHDLYERKLEAGPWAP
;
A
#
# COMPACT_ATOMS: atom_id res chain seq x y z
N MET A 1 -24.87 19.61 -1.49
CA MET A 1 -23.76 19.86 -0.53
C MET A 1 -23.17 18.50 -0.17
N GLY A 2 -22.30 17.97 -1.03
CA GLY A 2 -21.70 16.65 -0.85
C GLY A 2 -20.46 16.79 0.01
N ASP A 3 -20.46 16.14 1.16
CA ASP A 3 -19.37 16.21 2.12
C ASP A 3 -18.07 15.70 1.45
N ALA A 4 -17.14 16.61 1.18
CA ALA A 4 -15.89 16.35 0.48
C ALA A 4 -14.86 15.67 1.40
N SER A 5 -15.31 14.78 2.28
CA SER A 5 -14.40 13.91 3.02
C SER A 5 -13.88 12.86 2.05
N GLY A 6 -12.65 13.04 1.59
CA GLY A 6 -11.92 12.00 0.87
C GLY A 6 -11.93 10.65 1.62
N PRO A 7 -11.52 9.56 0.95
CA PRO A 7 -11.59 8.22 1.53
C PRO A 7 -10.86 8.16 2.88
N LYS A 8 -11.57 7.76 3.94
CA LYS A 8 -11.02 7.66 5.30
C LYS A 8 -10.16 6.40 5.39
N VAL A 9 -8.85 6.61 5.58
CA VAL A 9 -7.87 5.53 5.82
C VAL A 9 -7.60 5.39 7.31
N ALA A 10 -7.65 4.17 7.82
CA ALA A 10 -7.36 3.86 9.22
C ALA A 10 -6.77 2.45 9.38
N ALA A 11 -6.33 2.12 10.60
CA ALA A 11 -5.91 0.76 10.92
C ALA A 11 -7.04 -0.26 10.66
N ALA A 12 -6.66 -1.45 10.21
CA ALA A 12 -7.58 -2.57 10.08
C ALA A 12 -7.91 -3.17 11.45
N GLY A 13 -9.15 -3.61 11.62
CA GLY A 13 -9.61 -4.42 12.73
C GLY A 13 -10.06 -5.80 12.27
N PRO A 14 -10.44 -6.70 13.21
CA PRO A 14 -10.87 -8.06 12.89
C PRO A 14 -12.01 -8.16 11.87
N SER A 15 -12.91 -7.18 11.84
CA SER A 15 -14.04 -7.10 10.90
C SER A 15 -13.62 -6.81 9.46
N ASP A 16 -12.42 -6.27 9.23
CA ASP A 16 -11.94 -5.94 7.89
C ASP A 16 -11.30 -7.11 7.16
N VAL A 17 -10.98 -8.21 7.86
CA VAL A 17 -10.28 -9.37 7.29
C VAL A 17 -10.97 -9.89 6.00
N PRO A 18 -12.31 -10.10 5.97
CA PRO A 18 -12.98 -10.52 4.74
C PRO A 18 -12.89 -9.46 3.62
N GLY A 19 -12.98 -8.18 3.97
CA GLY A 19 -12.88 -7.07 3.02
C GLY A 19 -11.49 -6.95 2.40
N ILE A 20 -10.43 -7.10 3.20
CA ILE A 20 -9.04 -7.12 2.72
C ILE A 20 -8.85 -8.25 1.72
N LEU A 21 -9.27 -9.47 2.05
CA LEU A 21 -9.14 -10.61 1.15
C LEU A 21 -9.91 -10.40 -0.16
N ALA A 22 -11.14 -9.87 -0.09
CA ALA A 22 -11.94 -9.59 -1.28
C ALA A 22 -11.28 -8.54 -2.19
N VAL A 23 -10.74 -7.46 -1.59
CA VAL A 23 -10.03 -6.41 -2.35
C VAL A 23 -8.75 -6.95 -2.98
N LEU A 24 -7.96 -7.76 -2.26
CA LEU A 24 -6.76 -8.39 -2.81
C LEU A 24 -7.11 -9.33 -3.98
N ALA A 25 -8.12 -10.19 -3.81
CA ALA A 25 -8.58 -11.08 -4.86
C ALA A 25 -9.00 -10.30 -6.11
N ALA A 26 -9.89 -9.31 -5.97
CA ALA A 26 -10.40 -8.53 -7.08
C ALA A 26 -9.31 -7.68 -7.77
N ALA A 27 -8.39 -7.09 -7.00
CA ALA A 27 -7.37 -6.20 -7.54
C ALA A 27 -6.22 -6.95 -8.25
N TYR A 28 -5.89 -8.17 -7.79
CA TYR A 28 -4.76 -8.95 -8.31
C TYR A 28 -5.16 -10.07 -9.28
N ALA A 29 -6.44 -10.49 -9.32
CA ALA A 29 -6.91 -11.54 -10.24
C ALA A 29 -6.53 -11.31 -11.71
N PRO A 30 -6.61 -10.08 -12.28
CA PRO A 30 -6.23 -9.84 -13.67
C PRO A 30 -4.76 -10.14 -13.99
N TYR A 31 -3.89 -10.19 -12.99
CA TYR A 31 -2.46 -10.46 -13.18
C TYR A 31 -2.10 -11.95 -13.08
N ALA A 32 -3.06 -12.82 -12.71
CA ALA A 32 -2.81 -14.24 -12.46
C ALA A 32 -2.42 -15.01 -13.74
N GLU A 33 -2.76 -14.48 -14.91
CA GLU A 33 -2.38 -15.05 -16.22
C GLU A 33 -0.94 -14.71 -16.60
N GLU A 34 -0.43 -13.55 -16.17
CA GLU A 34 0.94 -13.08 -16.48
C GLU A 34 1.96 -13.60 -15.45
N PHE A 35 1.60 -13.61 -14.17
CA PHE A 35 2.46 -14.08 -13.09
C PHE A 35 1.62 -14.67 -11.95
N ARG A 36 2.27 -15.17 -10.88
CA ARG A 36 1.57 -15.65 -9.67
C ARG A 36 1.67 -14.62 -8.54
N PRO A 37 0.68 -13.73 -8.33
CA PRO A 37 0.71 -12.77 -7.24
C PRO A 37 0.56 -13.47 -5.90
N THR A 38 1.51 -13.23 -4.98
CA THR A 38 1.41 -13.75 -3.60
C THR A 38 0.19 -13.20 -2.85
N ALA A 39 -0.37 -12.06 -3.29
CA ALA A 39 -1.60 -11.49 -2.77
C ALA A 39 -2.80 -12.45 -2.88
N LEU A 40 -2.86 -13.28 -3.93
CA LEU A 40 -3.95 -14.24 -4.14
C LEU A 40 -3.86 -15.47 -3.23
N GLY A 41 -2.70 -15.72 -2.61
CA GLY A 41 -2.48 -16.81 -1.65
C GLY A 41 -2.69 -16.41 -0.19
N ARG A 42 -3.11 -15.17 0.09
CA ARG A 42 -3.31 -14.68 1.46
C ARG A 42 -4.51 -15.36 2.11
N THR A 43 -4.33 -15.82 3.35
CA THR A 43 -5.39 -16.46 4.14
C THR A 43 -5.94 -15.52 5.20
N ALA A 44 -7.15 -15.79 5.69
CA ALA A 44 -7.73 -15.03 6.81
C ALA A 44 -6.87 -15.11 8.07
N GLY A 45 -6.24 -16.25 8.35
CA GLY A 45 -5.32 -16.41 9.49
C GLY A 45 -4.08 -15.52 9.37
N ALA A 46 -3.47 -15.49 8.18
CA ALA A 46 -2.31 -14.64 7.93
C ALA A 46 -2.65 -13.15 8.02
N VAL A 47 -3.78 -12.72 7.43
CA VAL A 47 -4.22 -11.32 7.53
C VAL A 47 -4.53 -10.95 8.98
N ARG A 48 -5.17 -11.87 9.74
CA ARG A 48 -5.47 -11.66 11.17
C ARG A 48 -4.21 -11.48 12.00
N GLY A 49 -3.18 -12.30 11.78
CA GLY A 49 -1.90 -12.20 12.47
C GLY A 49 -1.15 -10.90 12.19
N GLU A 50 -1.43 -10.24 11.07
CA GLU A 50 -0.79 -9.01 10.63
C GLU A 50 -1.67 -7.76 10.79
N LEU A 51 -2.84 -7.84 11.41
CA LEU A 51 -3.80 -6.72 11.51
C LEU A 51 -3.18 -5.37 11.94
N PRO A 52 -2.25 -5.31 12.91
CA PRO A 52 -1.59 -4.06 13.29
C PRO A 52 -0.86 -3.35 12.13
N HIS A 53 -0.42 -4.13 11.14
CA HIS A 53 0.32 -3.67 9.96
C HIS A 53 -0.60 -3.28 8.79
N TRP A 54 -1.85 -3.72 8.80
CA TRP A 54 -2.82 -3.38 7.74
C TRP A 54 -3.45 -2.00 7.94
N LEU A 55 -3.49 -1.24 6.85
CA LEU A 55 -4.31 -0.06 6.67
C LEU A 55 -5.44 -0.36 5.69
N VAL A 56 -6.62 0.18 5.95
CA VAL A 56 -7.77 0.08 5.05
C VAL A 56 -8.41 1.44 4.78
N ALA A 57 -8.84 1.63 3.55
CA ALA A 57 -9.79 2.68 3.18
C ALA A 57 -11.20 2.08 3.24
N ARG A 58 -12.13 2.75 3.93
CA ARG A 58 -13.50 2.26 4.09
C ARG A 58 -14.52 3.11 3.33
N ALA A 59 -15.52 2.44 2.75
CA ALA A 59 -16.74 3.04 2.23
C ALA A 59 -17.92 2.14 2.62
N GLY A 60 -19.01 2.70 3.16
CA GLY A 60 -20.16 1.89 3.58
C GLY A 60 -19.83 0.79 4.60
N GLY A 61 -18.87 1.04 5.51
CA GLY A 61 -18.46 0.09 6.55
C GLY A 61 -17.58 -1.08 6.08
N ARG A 62 -17.29 -1.20 4.77
CA ARG A 62 -16.40 -2.23 4.21
C ARG A 62 -15.07 -1.66 3.75
N ALA A 63 -14.02 -2.48 3.79
CA ALA A 63 -12.76 -2.15 3.13
C ALA A 63 -12.93 -2.13 1.61
N VAL A 64 -12.53 -1.03 0.98
CA VAL A 64 -12.51 -0.82 -0.49
C VAL A 64 -11.11 -0.60 -1.03
N GLY A 65 -10.13 -0.52 -0.14
CA GLY A 65 -8.71 -0.46 -0.43
C GLY A 65 -7.92 -0.88 0.79
N CYS A 66 -6.75 -1.45 0.58
CA CYS A 66 -5.89 -1.92 1.65
C CYS A 66 -4.40 -1.78 1.29
N VAL A 67 -3.56 -1.76 2.32
CA VAL A 67 -2.10 -1.84 2.20
C VAL A 67 -1.53 -2.46 3.46
N LEU A 68 -0.56 -3.36 3.31
CA LEU A 68 0.23 -3.90 4.42
C LEU A 68 1.51 -3.09 4.54
N GLN A 69 1.81 -2.55 5.71
CA GLN A 69 3.00 -1.72 5.95
C GLN A 69 3.72 -2.12 7.23
N TYR A 70 5.04 -1.98 7.24
CA TYR A 70 5.86 -2.30 8.41
C TYR A 70 7.22 -1.57 8.35
N PRO A 71 7.84 -1.30 9.51
CA PRO A 71 9.21 -0.79 9.56
C PRO A 71 10.20 -1.85 9.04
N GLU A 72 11.27 -1.38 8.40
CA GLU A 72 12.36 -2.21 7.87
C GLU A 72 13.68 -1.42 7.96
N ASP A 73 14.56 -1.80 8.89
CA ASP A 73 15.93 -1.28 9.09
C ASP A 73 16.12 0.22 8.80
N GLY A 74 15.51 1.06 9.63
CA GLY A 74 15.62 2.53 9.52
C GLY A 74 14.76 3.17 8.42
N SER A 75 14.07 2.36 7.63
CA SER A 75 13.08 2.75 6.63
C SER A 75 11.69 2.19 6.96
N TYR A 76 10.72 2.55 6.14
CA TYR A 76 9.39 1.97 6.17
C TYR A 76 9.09 1.34 4.82
N THR A 77 8.50 0.17 4.80
CA THR A 77 8.14 -0.52 3.57
C THR A 77 6.68 -0.90 3.57
N PHE A 78 6.15 -1.19 2.38
CA PHE A 78 4.77 -1.63 2.23
C PHE A 78 4.59 -2.48 0.98
N CYS A 79 3.60 -3.36 1.05
CA CYS A 79 3.22 -4.25 -0.02
C CYS A 79 1.70 -4.46 -0.02
N PHE A 80 1.20 -5.25 -0.98
CA PHE A 80 -0.22 -5.54 -1.11
C PHE A 80 -1.13 -4.30 -1.18
N LEU A 81 -0.63 -3.21 -1.77
CA LEU A 81 -1.43 -2.01 -2.05
C LEU A 81 -2.50 -2.37 -3.09
N ALA A 82 -3.75 -2.32 -2.68
CA ALA A 82 -4.87 -2.66 -3.53
C ALA A 82 -6.03 -1.68 -3.36
N THR A 83 -6.78 -1.49 -4.44
CA THR A 83 -8.03 -0.73 -4.47
C THR A 83 -9.02 -1.53 -5.30
N GLU A 84 -10.26 -1.60 -4.82
CA GLU A 84 -11.37 -2.22 -5.52
C GLU A 84 -11.45 -1.69 -6.96
N PRO A 85 -11.46 -2.56 -8.00
CA PRO A 85 -11.35 -2.13 -9.39
C PRO A 85 -12.34 -1.04 -9.82
N GLY A 86 -13.61 -1.15 -9.42
CA GLY A 86 -14.67 -0.17 -9.74
C GLY A 86 -14.51 1.19 -9.03
N LEU A 87 -13.60 1.30 -8.07
CA LEU A 87 -13.33 2.52 -7.31
C LEU A 87 -11.95 3.11 -7.57
N ARG A 88 -11.21 2.57 -8.57
CA ARG A 88 -9.94 3.15 -9.03
C ARG A 88 -10.17 4.54 -9.62
N GLY A 89 -9.12 5.36 -9.66
CA GLY A 89 -9.19 6.75 -10.12
C GLY A 89 -9.83 7.73 -9.12
N ARG A 90 -10.32 7.26 -7.97
CA ARG A 90 -10.96 8.08 -6.92
C ARG A 90 -10.03 8.51 -5.78
N GLY A 91 -8.71 8.39 -5.97
CA GLY A 91 -7.72 8.77 -4.96
C GLY A 91 -7.51 7.81 -3.78
N ILE A 92 -8.17 6.64 -3.75
CA ILE A 92 -8.04 5.66 -2.65
C ILE A 92 -6.59 5.16 -2.49
N GLY A 93 -5.96 4.70 -3.57
CA GLY A 93 -4.56 4.27 -3.54
C GLY A 93 -3.61 5.39 -3.10
N SER A 94 -3.88 6.63 -3.53
CA SER A 94 -3.12 7.80 -3.07
C SER A 94 -3.27 8.00 -1.55
N ALA A 95 -4.50 7.99 -1.04
CA ALA A 95 -4.77 8.16 0.39
C ALA A 95 -4.11 7.08 1.25
N LEU A 96 -4.08 5.82 0.77
CA LEU A 96 -3.39 4.72 1.44
C LEU A 96 -1.88 4.96 1.51
N VAL A 97 -1.26 5.34 0.39
CA VAL A 97 0.19 5.65 0.35
C VAL A 97 0.52 6.88 1.21
N ASP A 98 -0.32 7.91 1.20
CA ASP A 98 -0.13 9.09 2.07
C ASP A 98 -0.20 8.72 3.55
N ALA A 99 -1.08 7.78 3.92
CA ALA A 99 -1.15 7.27 5.28
C ALA A 99 0.10 6.47 5.68
N VAL A 100 0.66 5.66 4.78
CA VAL A 100 1.94 4.96 5.02
C VAL A 100 3.07 5.97 5.23
N VAL A 101 3.18 6.97 4.35
CA VAL A 101 4.20 8.03 4.45
C VAL A 101 4.09 8.80 5.76
N ARG A 102 2.88 9.17 6.20
CA ARG A 102 2.68 9.82 7.50
C ARG A 102 3.10 8.93 8.68
N ARG A 103 2.80 7.63 8.63
CA ARG A 103 3.22 6.69 9.68
C ARG A 103 4.73 6.52 9.74
N ALA A 104 5.37 6.40 8.58
CA ALA A 104 6.82 6.34 8.47
C ALA A 104 7.49 7.58 9.09
N ALA A 105 6.99 8.77 8.76
CA ALA A 105 7.50 10.02 9.32
C ALA A 105 7.29 10.09 10.85
N ALA A 106 6.11 9.70 11.34
CA ALA A 106 5.81 9.66 12.77
C ALA A 106 6.66 8.62 13.53
N ALA A 107 7.13 7.57 12.86
CA ALA A 107 8.06 6.58 13.40
C ALA A 107 9.54 7.03 13.35
N GLY A 108 9.82 8.25 12.88
CA GLY A 108 11.19 8.78 12.75
C GLY A 108 11.98 8.21 11.57
N CYS A 109 11.33 7.50 10.65
CA CYS A 109 11.99 7.01 9.45
C CYS A 109 12.35 8.16 8.51
N ARG A 110 13.50 8.03 7.84
CA ARG A 110 13.98 9.04 6.87
C ARG A 110 13.48 8.80 5.46
N GLU A 111 12.91 7.62 5.20
CA GLU A 111 12.49 7.21 3.88
C GLU A 111 11.44 6.10 3.91
N VAL A 112 10.71 5.99 2.81
CA VAL A 112 9.81 4.88 2.50
C VAL A 112 10.33 4.16 1.27
N ARG A 113 10.40 2.83 1.33
CA ARG A 113 10.82 1.97 0.24
C ARG A 113 9.68 1.08 -0.24
N ILE A 114 9.73 0.70 -1.52
CA ILE A 114 8.82 -0.27 -2.12
C ILE A 114 9.48 -0.98 -3.29
N ALA A 115 9.29 -2.30 -3.37
CA ALA A 115 9.64 -3.08 -4.55
C ALA A 115 8.49 -3.04 -5.57
N LEU A 116 8.77 -2.57 -6.79
CA LEU A 116 7.79 -2.50 -7.88
C LEU A 116 8.15 -3.49 -8.99
N ARG A 117 7.14 -4.21 -9.49
CA ARG A 117 7.31 -5.10 -10.64
C ARG A 117 7.62 -4.29 -11.90
N THR A 118 8.68 -4.64 -12.61
CA THR A 118 9.18 -3.93 -13.81
C THR A 118 8.19 -3.98 -14.98
N SER A 119 7.41 -5.07 -15.13
CA SER A 119 6.41 -5.21 -16.19
C SER A 119 5.15 -4.34 -15.99
N LEU A 120 4.92 -3.77 -14.80
CA LEU A 120 3.72 -2.99 -14.49
C LEU A 120 3.96 -1.48 -14.62
N ALA A 121 4.10 -0.99 -15.85
CA ALA A 121 4.42 0.41 -16.15
C ALA A 121 3.46 1.43 -15.48
N ALA A 122 2.17 1.12 -15.40
CA ALA A 122 1.19 1.97 -14.72
C ALA A 122 1.45 2.08 -13.21
N ASN A 123 1.93 1.00 -12.58
CA ASN A 123 2.28 0.99 -11.17
C ASN A 123 3.53 1.83 -10.92
N THR A 124 4.56 1.67 -11.76
CA THR A 124 5.75 2.52 -11.75
C THR A 124 5.39 4.01 -11.92
N ALA A 125 4.57 4.35 -12.92
CA ALA A 125 4.12 5.72 -13.15
C ALA A 125 3.33 6.31 -11.98
N PHE A 126 2.53 5.50 -11.28
CA PHE A 126 1.81 5.93 -10.09
C PHE A 126 2.78 6.33 -8.96
N PHE A 127 3.81 5.52 -8.69
CA PHE A 127 4.77 5.81 -7.62
C PHE A 127 5.75 6.93 -7.98
N THR A 128 6.23 7.01 -9.23
CA THR A 128 7.15 8.07 -9.65
C THR A 128 6.52 9.45 -9.58
N LYS A 129 5.25 9.60 -9.97
CA LYS A 129 4.46 10.83 -9.78
C LYS A 129 4.32 11.25 -8.32
N ARG A 130 4.55 10.32 -7.38
CA ARG A 130 4.44 10.53 -5.93
C ARG A 130 5.79 10.71 -5.25
N GLY A 131 6.85 10.94 -6.04
CA GLY A 131 8.19 11.24 -5.54
C GLY A 131 9.05 10.02 -5.22
N PHE A 132 8.59 8.81 -5.54
CA PHE A 132 9.42 7.62 -5.45
C PHE A 132 10.39 7.54 -6.63
N ARG A 133 11.66 7.27 -6.35
CA ARG A 133 12.72 7.13 -7.36
C ARG A 133 13.35 5.75 -7.28
N ARG A 134 13.66 5.16 -8.43
CA ARG A 134 14.37 3.87 -8.51
C ARG A 134 15.76 4.03 -7.91
N VAL A 135 16.16 3.10 -7.03
CA VAL A 135 17.48 3.13 -6.35
C VAL A 135 18.33 1.89 -6.62
N ALA A 136 17.73 0.72 -6.81
CA ALA A 136 18.45 -0.53 -7.07
C ALA A 136 17.54 -1.60 -7.70
N PRO A 137 18.08 -2.62 -8.36
CA PRO A 137 17.36 -3.89 -8.57
C PRO A 137 16.99 -4.52 -7.22
N PHE A 138 15.80 -5.12 -7.11
CA PHE A 138 15.37 -5.83 -5.89
C PHE A 138 15.30 -7.35 -6.12
N ARG A 139 14.67 -7.77 -7.22
CA ARG A 139 14.72 -9.14 -7.71
C ARG A 139 15.11 -9.07 -9.17
N PRO A 140 16.19 -9.77 -9.60
CA PRO A 140 16.64 -9.75 -10.98
C PRO A 140 15.46 -9.89 -11.95
N ASP A 141 15.42 -8.99 -12.94
CA ASP A 141 14.48 -8.91 -14.07
C ASP A 141 13.00 -8.72 -13.74
N THR A 142 12.61 -8.81 -12.47
CA THR A 142 11.19 -8.79 -12.08
C THR A 142 10.81 -7.60 -11.22
N HIS A 143 11.70 -7.11 -10.34
CA HIS A 143 11.38 -6.01 -9.43
C HIS A 143 12.56 -5.07 -9.24
N ASP A 144 12.25 -3.79 -9.21
CA ASP A 144 13.15 -2.71 -8.84
C ASP A 144 12.73 -2.11 -7.49
N LEU A 145 13.70 -1.72 -6.68
CA LEU A 145 13.50 -0.99 -5.45
C LEU A 145 13.35 0.51 -5.75
N TYR A 146 12.29 1.10 -5.20
CA TYR A 146 12.02 2.52 -5.26
C TYR A 146 12.01 3.11 -3.85
N GLU A 147 12.48 4.34 -3.73
CA GLU A 147 12.59 5.06 -2.47
C GLU A 147 11.99 6.45 -2.60
N ARG A 148 11.28 6.88 -1.55
CA ARG A 148 10.90 8.27 -1.32
C ARG A 148 11.49 8.73 0.00
N LYS A 149 12.38 9.72 -0.05
CA LYS A 149 12.88 10.40 1.16
C LYS A 149 11.74 11.19 1.81
N LEU A 150 11.72 11.12 3.14
CA LEU A 150 10.84 11.92 3.98
C LEU A 150 11.63 13.14 4.43
N GLU A 151 11.01 14.31 4.39
CA GLU A 151 11.63 15.46 5.04
C GLU A 151 11.63 15.19 6.54
N ALA A 152 12.80 15.32 7.16
CA ALA A 152 12.88 15.28 8.61
C ALA A 152 12.00 16.41 9.14
N GLY A 153 10.94 16.08 9.88
CA GLY A 153 10.31 17.07 10.75
C GLY A 153 11.40 17.66 11.66
N PRO A 154 11.31 18.94 12.05
CA PRO A 154 12.31 19.53 12.92
C PRO A 154 12.53 18.61 14.12
N TRP A 155 13.78 18.17 14.28
CA TRP A 155 14.23 17.48 15.49
C TRP A 155 13.94 18.44 16.67
N ALA A 156 12.97 18.10 17.51
CA ALA A 156 12.80 18.80 18.77
C ALA A 156 13.86 18.23 19.73
N PRO A 157 14.80 19.07 20.23
CA PRO A 157 15.86 18.63 21.14
C PRO A 157 15.32 18.11 22.46
#